data_AF-A0A2M7W6R8-F1
#
_entry.id   AF-A0A2M7W6R8-F1
#
_cell.length_a   1.000
_cell.length_b   1.000
_cell.length_c   1.000
_cell.angle_alpha   90.00
_cell.angle_beta   90.00
_cell.angle_gamma   90.00
#
_symmetry.space_group_name_H-M   'P 1'
#
loop_
_entity.id
_entity.type
_entity.pdbx_description
1 polymer ?
#
loop_
_entity_poly.entity_id
_entity_poly.type
_entity_poly.pdbx_seq_one_letter_code
_entity_poly.pdbx_strand_id
1 'polypeptide(L)'
;MVVKPAPDIRTQLAKILNSGDYPHVKRSRIFCFRSRGSKARARARIWGMPRIWQLALKIPPAYVVEVLAEKFDHLPAIEKTRVLVHELAHIPKNFSGSLLPHL
;
A
#
# COMPACT_ATOMS: atom_id res chain seq x y z
N MET A 1 -13.75 -4.27 -13.25
CA MET A 1 -12.58 -4.27 -12.33
C MET A 1 -12.94 -5.14 -11.14
N VAL A 2 -12.11 -6.13 -10.82
CA VAL A 2 -12.31 -7.04 -9.67
C VAL A 2 -11.18 -6.80 -8.68
N VAL A 3 -11.51 -6.61 -7.41
CA VAL A 3 -10.55 -6.35 -6.32
C VAL A 3 -10.63 -7.49 -5.32
N LYS A 4 -9.49 -8.09 -4.96
CA LYS A 4 -9.42 -9.20 -3.99
C LYS A 4 -8.26 -9.01 -3.01
N PRO A 5 -8.33 -9.56 -1.79
CA PRO A 5 -7.20 -9.57 -0.86
C PRO A 5 -5.94 -10.18 -1.49
N ALA A 6 -4.78 -9.62 -1.18
CA ALA A 6 -3.48 -10.06 -1.69
C ALA A 6 -2.55 -10.48 -0.52
N PRO A 7 -2.71 -11.70 0.03
CA PRO A 7 -1.93 -12.16 1.18
C PRO A 7 -0.43 -12.33 0.88
N ASP A 8 -0.08 -12.60 -0.39
CA ASP A 8 1.29 -12.67 -0.87
C ASP A 8 1.98 -11.30 -0.77
N ILE A 9 1.27 -10.23 -1.17
CA ILE A 9 1.76 -8.84 -1.03
C ILE A 9 1.91 -8.47 0.45
N ARG A 10 0.96 -8.87 1.31
CA ARG A 10 1.07 -8.66 2.76
C ARG A 10 2.32 -9.33 3.34
N THR A 11 2.67 -10.52 2.83
CA THR A 11 3.87 -11.26 3.25
C THR A 11 5.15 -10.61 2.72
N GLN A 12 5.15 -10.09 1.51
CA GLN A 12 6.29 -9.34 0.98
C GLN A 12 6.50 -8.02 1.72
N LEU A 13 5.42 -7.29 1.99
CA LEU A 13 5.44 -6.03 2.72
C LEU A 13 5.95 -6.21 4.16
N ALA A 14 5.60 -7.35 4.78
CA ALA A 14 6.18 -7.76 6.05
C ALA A 14 7.71 -7.84 6.03
N LYS A 15 8.26 -8.48 4.99
CA LYS A 15 9.72 -8.62 4.83
C LYS A 15 10.38 -7.26 4.67
N ILE A 16 9.81 -6.39 3.83
CA ILE A 16 10.29 -5.03 3.59
C ILE A 16 10.33 -4.22 4.89
N LEU A 17 9.23 -4.20 5.65
CA LEU A 17 9.14 -3.46 6.90
C LEU A 17 10.08 -4.00 7.98
N ASN A 18 10.34 -5.31 7.99
CA ASN A 18 11.26 -5.92 8.94
C ASN A 18 12.73 -5.68 8.59
N SER A 19 13.06 -5.46 7.31
CA SER A 19 14.44 -5.24 6.84
C SER A 19 14.87 -3.77 6.78
N GLY A 20 13.94 -2.83 6.96
CA GLY A 20 14.20 -1.39 6.86
C GLY A 20 13.70 -0.62 8.08
N ASP A 21 14.00 0.68 8.13
CA ASP A 21 13.62 1.55 9.24
C ASP A 21 12.30 2.28 8.96
N TYR A 22 11.18 1.67 9.38
CA TYR A 22 9.83 2.19 9.20
C TYR A 22 9.07 2.34 10.54
N PRO A 23 9.61 3.06 11.54
CA PRO A 23 9.08 3.08 12.90
C PRO A 23 7.69 3.75 12.99
N HIS A 24 7.37 4.60 12.02
CA HIS A 24 6.08 5.26 11.89
C HIS A 24 5.00 4.37 11.27
N VAL A 25 5.36 3.25 10.64
CA VAL A 25 4.45 2.42 9.85
C VAL A 25 3.82 1.34 10.71
N LYS A 26 2.51 1.46 10.97
CA LYS A 26 1.74 0.45 11.70
C LYS A 26 1.30 -0.65 10.76
N ARG A 27 2.10 -1.72 10.63
CA ARG A 27 1.83 -2.87 9.73
C ARG A 27 0.42 -3.46 9.90
N SER A 28 -0.13 -3.49 11.12
CA SER A 28 -1.48 -4.01 11.40
C SER A 28 -2.61 -3.17 10.76
N ARG A 29 -2.31 -1.94 10.32
CA ARG A 29 -3.23 -1.00 9.66
C ARG A 29 -2.93 -0.82 8.18
N ILE A 30 -2.12 -1.71 7.60
CA ILE A 30 -1.90 -1.78 6.15
C ILE A 30 -2.62 -3.02 5.60
N PHE A 31 -3.51 -2.78 4.66
CA PHE A 31 -4.26 -3.83 3.97
C PHE A 31 -3.75 -3.94 2.54
N CYS A 32 -3.69 -5.17 2.01
CA CYS A 32 -3.13 -5.44 0.69
C CYS A 32 -4.20 -6.03 -0.22
N PHE A 33 -4.39 -5.42 -1.38
CA PHE A 33 -5.36 -5.84 -2.38
C PHE A 33 -4.71 -5.96 -3.75
N ARG A 34 -5.29 -6.81 -4.58
CA ARG A 34 -4.93 -6.99 -5.98
C ARG A 34 -6.15 -6.72 -6.84
N SER A 35 -5.97 -5.89 -7.85
CA SER A 35 -7.01 -5.57 -8.82
C SER A 35 -6.70 -6.18 -10.17
N ARG A 36 -7.76 -6.64 -10.86
CA ARG A 36 -7.75 -7.11 -12.25
C ARG A 36 -8.77 -6.34 -13.09
N GLY A 37 -8.43 -6.09 -14.35
CA GLY A 37 -9.22 -5.32 -15.31
C GLY A 37 -9.12 -3.80 -15.12
N SER A 38 -8.02 -3.30 -14.54
CA SER A 38 -7.76 -1.87 -14.40
C SER A 38 -7.15 -1.31 -15.70
N LYS A 39 -7.68 -0.18 -16.19
CA LYS A 39 -7.11 0.56 -17.34
C LYS A 39 -5.97 1.51 -16.95
N ALA A 40 -5.68 1.65 -15.66
CA ALA A 40 -4.64 2.55 -15.20
C ALA A 40 -3.24 2.06 -15.60
N ARG A 41 -2.31 3.01 -15.75
CA ARG A 41 -0.92 2.71 -16.15
C ARG A 41 -0.02 2.30 -14.98
N ALA A 42 -0.42 2.61 -13.75
CA ALA A 42 0.35 2.33 -12.54
C ALA A 42 0.60 0.83 -12.35
N ARG A 43 1.65 0.49 -11.58
CA ARG A 43 1.95 -0.89 -11.17
C ARG A 43 1.31 -1.21 -9.82
N ALA A 44 1.39 -0.28 -8.89
CA ALA A 44 0.70 -0.31 -7.61
C ALA A 44 0.15 1.08 -7.28
N ARG A 45 -0.63 1.17 -6.22
CA ARG A 45 -1.11 2.41 -5.62
C ARG A 45 -1.15 2.26 -4.11
N ILE A 46 -1.02 3.37 -3.41
CA ILE A 46 -1.35 3.48 -2.02
C ILE A 46 -2.55 4.40 -1.82
N TRP A 47 -3.42 3.98 -0.91
CA TRP A 47 -4.59 4.74 -0.49
C TRP A 47 -4.45 5.05 0.98
N GLY A 48 -4.55 6.33 1.35
CA GLY A 48 -4.66 6.76 2.73
C GLY A 48 -6.13 6.86 3.15
N MET A 49 -6.44 6.49 4.39
CA MET A 49 -7.79 6.64 4.94
C MET A 49 -8.02 8.11 5.36
N PRO A 50 -8.86 8.89 4.65
CA PRO A 50 -9.04 10.32 4.94
C PRO A 50 -9.64 10.56 6.33
N ARG A 51 -9.32 11.71 6.94
CA ARG A 51 -9.71 12.05 8.31
C ARG A 51 -11.23 11.96 8.55
N ILE A 52 -12.04 12.35 7.56
CA ILE A 52 -13.50 12.31 7.68
C ILE A 52 -14.04 10.89 7.93
N TRP A 53 -13.47 9.88 7.27
CA TRP A 53 -13.86 8.48 7.46
C TRP A 53 -13.43 7.94 8.82
N GLN A 54 -12.26 8.38 9.32
CA GLN A 54 -11.79 8.01 10.66
C GLN A 54 -12.78 8.51 11.73
N LEU A 55 -13.26 9.75 11.59
CA LEU A 55 -14.22 10.36 12.50
C LEU A 55 -15.60 9.69 12.40
N ALA A 56 -16.11 9.51 11.17
CA ALA A 56 -17.42 8.91 10.94
C ALA A 56 -17.52 7.47 11.46
N LEU A 57 -16.47 6.66 11.26
CA LEU A 57 -16.44 5.26 11.66
C LEU A 57 -15.82 5.02 13.05
N LYS A 58 -15.28 6.06 13.69
CA LYS A 58 -14.54 5.98 14.97
C LYS A 58 -13.40 4.95 14.95
N ILE A 59 -12.66 4.89 13.85
CA ILE A 59 -11.52 3.99 13.69
C ILE A 59 -10.23 4.79 13.43
N PRO A 60 -9.05 4.26 13.83
CA PRO A 60 -7.77 4.91 13.57
C PRO A 60 -7.45 4.99 12.07
N PRO A 61 -6.43 5.76 11.65
CA PRO A 61 -5.95 5.75 10.27
C PRO A 61 -5.53 4.36 9.80
N ALA A 62 -5.67 4.13 8.49
CA ALA A 62 -5.25 2.94 7.78
C ALA A 62 -4.77 3.29 6.38
N TYR A 63 -4.06 2.34 5.78
CA TYR A 63 -3.62 2.42 4.39
C TYR A 63 -3.96 1.15 3.65
N VAL A 64 -4.21 1.28 2.35
CA VAL A 64 -4.35 0.14 1.44
C VAL A 64 -3.25 0.22 0.40
N VAL A 65 -2.49 -0.86 0.24
CA VAL A 65 -1.60 -1.06 -0.90
C VAL A 65 -2.34 -1.93 -1.92
N GLU A 66 -2.56 -1.38 -3.10
CA GLU A 66 -3.24 -2.04 -4.21
C GLU A 66 -2.24 -2.33 -5.32
N VAL A 67 -2.07 -3.59 -5.71
CA VAL A 67 -1.29 -3.97 -6.89
C VAL A 67 -2.21 -4.22 -8.09
N LEU A 68 -1.81 -3.75 -9.27
CA LEU A 68 -2.55 -3.98 -10.51
C LEU A 68 -1.96 -5.20 -11.22
N ALA A 69 -2.69 -6.31 -11.21
CA ALA A 69 -2.17 -7.63 -11.59
C ALA A 69 -1.51 -7.64 -12.98
N GLU A 70 -2.14 -7.00 -13.98
CA GLU A 70 -1.66 -6.94 -15.36
C GLU A 70 -0.30 -6.25 -15.51
N LYS A 71 0.06 -5.39 -14.56
CA LYS A 71 1.28 -4.58 -14.58
C LYS A 71 2.30 -5.04 -13.55
N PHE A 72 1.84 -5.55 -12.41
CA PHE A 72 2.66 -5.89 -11.26
C PHE A 72 3.10 -7.35 -11.25
N ASP A 73 2.22 -8.29 -11.58
CA ASP A 73 2.48 -9.72 -11.35
C ASP A 73 3.62 -10.25 -12.24
N HIS A 74 3.83 -9.67 -13.42
CA HIS A 74 4.91 -10.01 -14.35
C HIS A 74 6.27 -9.40 -13.99
N LEU A 75 6.34 -8.53 -12.98
CA LEU A 75 7.60 -7.88 -12.61
C LEU A 75 8.57 -8.86 -11.93
N PRO A 76 9.89 -8.72 -12.18
CA PRO A 76 10.91 -9.39 -11.39
C PRO A 76 10.78 -9.08 -9.88
N ALA A 77 11.26 -9.97 -9.02
CA ALA A 77 11.13 -9.82 -7.56
C ALA A 77 11.73 -8.52 -7.02
N ILE A 78 12.86 -8.08 -7.56
CA ILE A 78 13.51 -6.81 -7.18
C ILE A 78 12.65 -5.60 -7.56
N GLU A 79 12.06 -5.62 -8.75
CA GLU A 79 11.15 -4.58 -9.24
C GLU A 79 9.86 -4.51 -8.42
N LYS A 80 9.29 -5.66 -8.05
CA LYS A 80 8.12 -5.72 -7.14
C LYS A 80 8.44 -5.06 -5.80
N THR A 81 9.60 -5.37 -5.24
CA THR A 81 10.05 -4.80 -3.97
C THR A 81 10.23 -3.29 -4.09
N ARG A 82 10.88 -2.81 -5.14
CA ARG A 82 11.06 -1.37 -5.41
C ARG A 82 9.72 -0.63 -5.51
N VAL A 83 8.76 -1.19 -6.24
CA VAL A 83 7.41 -0.60 -6.36
C VAL A 83 6.72 -0.53 -5.00
N LEU A 84 6.76 -1.59 -4.19
CA LEU A 84 6.13 -1.58 -2.87
C LEU A 84 6.78 -0.58 -1.91
N VAL A 85 8.12 -0.47 -1.93
CA VAL A 85 8.85 0.54 -1.15
C VAL A 85 8.45 1.95 -1.57
N HIS A 86 8.33 2.20 -2.87
CA HIS A 86 7.85 3.47 -3.43
C HIS A 86 6.45 3.83 -2.92
N GLU A 87 5.51 2.88 -2.94
CA GLU A 87 4.17 3.11 -2.39
C GLU A 87 4.20 3.41 -0.89
N LEU A 88 5.02 2.69 -0.11
CA LEU A 88 5.16 2.92 1.32
C LEU A 88 5.76 4.30 1.65
N ALA A 89 6.60 4.87 0.79
CA ALA A 89 7.22 6.16 1.00
C ALA A 89 6.22 7.33 1.07
N HIS A 90 4.99 7.13 0.57
CA HIS A 90 3.91 8.10 0.71
C HIS A 90 3.31 8.17 2.10
N ILE A 91 3.58 7.20 2.97
CA ILE A 91 3.04 7.19 4.33
C ILE A 91 3.77 8.26 5.14
N PRO A 92 3.07 9.29 5.66
CA PRO A 92 3.70 10.31 6.50
C PRO A 92 4.17 9.74 7.84
N LYS A 93 5.20 10.36 8.42
CA LYS A 93 5.78 9.97 9.72
C LYS A 93 4.78 9.96 10.89
N ASN A 94 3.69 10.72 10.80
CA ASN A 94 2.64 10.75 11.82
C ASN A 94 1.54 9.68 11.60
N PHE A 95 1.62 8.91 10.51
CA PHE A 95 0.65 7.88 10.13
C PHE A 95 -0.81 8.39 10.12
N SER A 96 -1.03 9.64 9.69
CA SER A 96 -2.32 10.35 9.81
C SER A 96 -3.47 9.83 8.94
N GLY A 97 -3.18 9.03 7.91
CA GLY A 97 -4.11 8.65 6.84
C GLY A 97 -4.06 9.56 5.62
N SER A 98 -3.21 10.60 5.61
CA SER A 98 -2.90 11.38 4.40
C SER A 98 -1.80 10.71 3.57
N LEU A 99 -1.59 11.18 2.34
CA LEU A 99 -0.48 10.75 1.48
C LEU A 99 0.46 11.92 1.23
N LEU A 100 1.77 11.67 1.35
CA LEU A 100 2.77 12.61 0.87
C LEU A 100 2.77 12.60 -0.67
N PRO A 101 2.88 13.74 -1.36
CA PRO A 101 3.11 13.74 -2.80
C PRO A 101 4.49 13.15 -3.10
N HIS A 102 4.68 12.70 -4.35
CA HIS A 102 6.05 12.49 -4.85
C HIS A 102 6.81 13.81 -4.81
N LEU A 103 8.08 13.74 -4.41
CA LEU A 103 9.07 14.76 -4.77
C LEU A 103 9.50 14.55 -6.23
#